data_AF-A0A517Y800-F1
#
_entry.id   AF-A0A517Y800-F1
#
_cell.length_a   1.000
_cell.length_b   1.000
_cell.length_c   1.000
_cell.angle_alpha   90.00
_cell.angle_beta   90.00
_cell.angle_gamma   90.00
#
_symmetry.space_group_name_H-M   'P 1'
#
loop_
_entity.id
_entity.type
_entity.pdbx_description
1 polymer ?
#
loop_
_entity_poly.entity_id
_entity_poly.type
_entity_poly.pdbx_seq_one_letter_code
_entity_poly.pdbx_strand_id
1 'polypeptide(L)'
;METSRALVTVSRRSLFSLNFSKSIYRSRTGCCYDNAVMERFFWSLKYEWTNHDRFANLTDARLSVFRYIETFYNPERLHQTLGYLSPNQFETEHAPASAA
;
A
#
# COMPACT_ATOMS: atom_id res chain seq x y z
N MET A 1 14.07 24.68 -14.41
CA MET A 1 13.63 24.69 -13.00
C MET A 1 12.17 25.16 -12.85
N GLU A 2 11.28 24.90 -13.83
CA GLU A 2 9.90 25.41 -13.81
C GLU A 2 8.82 24.40 -14.25
N THR A 3 9.18 23.22 -14.73
CA THR A 3 8.19 22.23 -15.23
C THR A 3 7.63 21.30 -14.16
N SER A 4 8.30 21.15 -13.00
CA SER A 4 7.86 20.25 -11.92
C SER A 4 6.76 20.81 -11.00
N ARG A 5 6.43 22.11 -11.10
CA ARG A 5 5.37 22.73 -10.26
C ARG A 5 3.96 22.59 -10.85
N ALA A 6 3.82 22.29 -12.14
CA ALA A 6 2.52 22.18 -12.80
C ALA A 6 1.81 20.85 -12.51
N LEU A 7 2.55 19.72 -12.46
CA LEU A 7 1.96 18.39 -12.29
C LEU A 7 1.35 18.15 -10.89
N VAL A 8 1.92 18.77 -9.85
CA VAL A 8 1.40 18.65 -8.47
C VAL A 8 0.06 19.40 -8.30
N THR A 9 -0.16 20.47 -9.08
CA THR A 9 -1.37 21.29 -8.98
C THR A 9 -2.56 20.66 -9.70
N VAL A 10 -2.32 19.96 -10.82
CA VAL A 10 -3.38 19.27 -11.58
C VAL A 10 -3.92 18.06 -10.79
N SER A 11 -3.06 17.31 -10.11
CA SER A 11 -3.47 16.17 -9.26
C SER A 11 -4.37 16.59 -8.08
N ARG A 12 -4.18 17.80 -7.55
CA ARG A 12 -5.01 18.36 -6.47
C ARG A 12 -6.45 18.66 -6.85
N ARG A 13 -6.73 18.90 -8.14
CA ARG A 13 -8.06 19.29 -8.63
C ARG A 13 -8.98 18.09 -8.86
N SER A 14 -8.47 16.93 -9.29
CA SER A 14 -9.31 15.74 -9.54
C SER A 14 -9.78 15.04 -8.26
N LEU A 15 -9.00 15.14 -7.18
CA LEU A 15 -9.32 14.52 -5.89
C LEU A 15 -10.58 15.11 -5.22
N PHE A 16 -10.97 16.34 -5.57
CA PHE A 16 -12.19 16.96 -5.04
C PHE A 16 -13.46 16.41 -5.71
N SER A 17 -13.35 15.86 -6.94
CA SER A 17 -14.48 15.31 -7.68
C SER A 17 -14.93 13.93 -7.19
N LEU A 18 -14.11 13.23 -6.41
CA LEU A 18 -14.34 11.85 -5.98
C LEU A 18 -14.95 11.72 -4.57
N ASN A 19 -15.44 12.81 -3.97
CA ASN A 19 -15.99 12.81 -2.59
C ASN A 19 -15.08 12.11 -1.56
N PHE A 20 -13.76 12.09 -1.79
CA PHE A 20 -12.83 11.69 -0.76
C PHE A 20 -12.87 12.78 0.30
N SER A 21 -13.65 12.53 1.37
CA SER A 21 -13.56 13.28 2.62
C SER A 21 -12.10 13.29 3.01
N LYS A 22 -11.45 14.44 2.82
CA LYS A 22 -10.08 14.65 3.24
C LYS A 22 -10.13 14.63 4.75
N SER A 23 -9.82 13.48 5.33
CA SER A 23 -9.75 13.38 6.77
C SER A 23 -8.79 14.45 7.32
N ILE A 24 -9.24 15.09 8.40
CA ILE A 24 -8.54 16.15 9.14
C ILE A 24 -7.23 15.61 9.74
N TYR A 25 -7.09 14.27 9.90
CA TYR A 25 -5.82 13.60 10.13
C TYR A 25 -5.01 13.45 8.84
N ARG A 26 -4.84 14.52 8.06
CA ARG A 26 -3.86 14.50 6.99
C ARG A 26 -2.49 14.41 7.66
N SER A 27 -1.92 13.21 7.65
CA SER A 27 -0.54 12.95 8.06
C SER A 27 0.35 14.07 7.54
N ARG A 28 0.79 14.92 8.48
CA ARG A 28 1.74 15.99 8.19
C ARG A 28 2.97 15.34 7.55
N THR A 29 3.62 16.01 6.62
CA THR A 29 4.91 15.55 6.08
C THR A 29 5.81 15.15 7.26
N GLY A 30 6.15 13.86 7.40
CA GLY A 30 6.85 13.33 8.57
C GLY A 30 6.00 12.61 9.64
N CYS A 31 4.73 12.24 9.37
CA CYS A 31 4.02 11.31 10.24
C CYS A 31 4.68 9.92 10.15
N CYS A 32 5.47 9.57 11.17
CA CYS A 32 6.24 8.33 11.22
C CYS A 32 5.36 7.08 11.18
N TYR A 33 4.09 7.18 11.59
CA TYR A 33 3.21 6.02 11.70
C TYR A 33 2.80 5.46 10.33
N ASP A 34 2.33 6.32 9.42
CA ASP A 34 2.00 5.92 8.05
C ASP A 34 3.24 5.47 7.28
N ASN A 35 4.36 6.16 7.50
CA ASN A 35 5.62 5.83 6.85
C ASN A 35 6.17 4.49 7.37
N ALA A 36 6.05 4.18 8.66
CA ALA A 36 6.53 2.92 9.24
C ALA A 36 5.81 1.70 8.66
N VAL A 37 4.49 1.80 8.43
CA VAL A 37 3.71 0.72 7.79
C VAL A 37 4.21 0.48 6.37
N MET A 38 4.38 1.56 5.59
CA MET A 38 4.90 1.46 4.21
C MET A 38 6.35 0.97 4.16
N GLU A 39 7.22 1.44 5.05
CA GLU A 39 8.60 0.99 5.15
C GLU A 39 8.69 -0.50 5.46
N ARG A 40 7.85 -0.99 6.38
CA ARG A 40 7.78 -2.42 6.70
C ARG A 40 7.30 -3.24 5.51
N PHE A 41 6.31 -2.76 4.76
CA PHE A 41 5.87 -3.39 3.52
C PHE A 41 7.00 -3.50 2.50
N PHE A 42 7.68 -2.39 2.20
CA PHE A 42 8.76 -2.38 1.20
C PHE A 42 9.97 -3.23 1.62
N TRP A 43 10.27 -3.28 2.92
CA TRP A 43 11.29 -4.18 3.44
C TRP A 43 10.93 -5.65 3.16
N SER A 44 9.69 -6.02 3.44
CA SER A 44 9.17 -7.38 3.23
C SER A 44 9.16 -7.75 1.75
N LEU A 45 8.63 -6.88 0.89
CA LEU A 45 8.62 -7.08 -0.56
C LEU A 45 10.03 -7.34 -1.12
N LYS A 46 11.02 -6.57 -0.64
CA LYS A 46 12.41 -6.74 -1.09
C LYS A 46 13.01 -8.04 -0.59
N TYR A 47 12.86 -8.31 0.71
CA TYR A 47 13.47 -9.45 1.36
C TYR A 47 12.87 -10.79 0.90
N GLU A 48 11.54 -10.86 0.77
CA GLU A 48 10.81 -12.10 0.53
C GLU A 48 10.64 -12.40 -0.96
N TRP A 49 10.68 -11.38 -1.84
CA TRP A 49 10.32 -11.54 -3.26
C TRP A 49 11.35 -10.96 -4.22
N THR A 50 11.54 -9.63 -4.24
CA THR A 50 12.27 -8.99 -5.35
C THR A 50 13.79 -9.23 -5.31
N ASN A 51 14.37 -9.59 -4.15
CA ASN A 51 15.79 -9.96 -4.08
C ASN A 51 16.10 -11.32 -4.71
N HIS A 52 15.07 -12.16 -4.93
CA HIS A 52 15.22 -13.50 -5.49
C HIS A 52 14.94 -13.55 -7.00
N ASP A 53 14.35 -12.49 -7.56
CA ASP A 53 13.95 -12.41 -8.96
C ASP A 53 14.72 -11.33 -9.74
N ARG A 54 15.07 -11.63 -10.99
CA ARG A 54 15.62 -10.66 -11.94
C ARG A 54 14.59 -10.36 -13.01
N PHE A 55 14.14 -9.11 -13.08
CA PHE A 55 13.16 -8.68 -14.08
C PHE A 55 13.83 -8.21 -15.37
N ALA A 56 13.32 -8.69 -16.50
CA ALA A 56 13.82 -8.29 -17.82
C ALA A 56 13.34 -6.88 -18.22
N ASN A 57 12.13 -6.50 -17.81
CA ASN A 57 11.54 -5.20 -18.10
C ASN A 57 10.66 -4.71 -16.93
N LEU A 58 10.25 -3.43 -16.99
CA LEU A 58 9.46 -2.80 -15.93
C LEU A 58 8.04 -3.40 -15.81
N THR A 59 7.47 -3.86 -16.92
CA THR A 59 6.12 -4.46 -16.96
C THR A 59 6.09 -5.76 -16.18
N ASP A 60 7.11 -6.61 -16.36
CA ASP A 60 7.27 -7.86 -15.63
C ASP A 60 7.47 -7.62 -14.13
N ALA A 61 8.27 -6.61 -13.77
CA ALA A 61 8.42 -6.21 -12.37
C ALA A 61 7.09 -5.79 -11.75
N ARG A 62 6.27 -4.99 -12.47
CA ARG A 62 4.94 -4.58 -12.01
C ARG A 62 4.01 -5.76 -11.83
N LEU A 63 3.98 -6.69 -12.79
CA LEU A 63 3.16 -7.88 -12.70
C LEU A 63 3.60 -8.79 -11.53
N SER A 64 4.90 -8.93 -11.33
CA SER A 64 5.45 -9.71 -10.21
C SER A 64 5.07 -9.12 -8.85
N VAL A 65 5.18 -7.80 -8.69
CA VAL A 65 4.72 -7.11 -7.47
C VAL A 65 3.23 -7.28 -7.26
N PHE A 66 2.42 -7.17 -8.31
CA PHE A 66 0.97 -7.42 -8.23
C PHE A 66 0.69 -8.85 -7.76
N ARG A 67 1.37 -9.84 -8.34
CA ARG A 67 1.25 -11.25 -7.94
C ARG A 67 1.64 -11.46 -6.48
N TYR A 68 2.72 -10.83 -6.03
CA TYR A 68 3.14 -10.88 -4.63
C TYR A 68 2.04 -10.34 -3.69
N ILE A 69 1.42 -9.21 -4.03
CA ILE A 69 0.38 -8.61 -3.19
C ILE A 69 -0.86 -9.53 -3.11
N GLU A 70 -1.37 -9.96 -4.25
CA GLU A 70 -2.63 -10.71 -4.34
C GLU A 70 -2.50 -12.17 -3.89
N THR A 71 -1.40 -12.83 -4.23
CA THR A 71 -1.25 -14.28 -4.02
C THR A 71 -0.56 -14.62 -2.71
N PHE A 72 0.27 -13.73 -2.16
CA PHE A 72 1.08 -14.03 -0.98
C PHE A 72 0.85 -13.05 0.16
N TYR A 73 1.02 -11.74 -0.07
CA TYR A 73 0.99 -10.74 0.99
C TYR A 73 -0.36 -10.66 1.69
N ASN A 74 -1.44 -10.47 0.93
CA ASN A 74 -2.78 -10.33 1.49
C ASN A 74 -3.35 -11.66 2.05
N PRO A 75 -3.27 -12.80 1.34
CA PRO A 75 -3.91 -14.04 1.80
C PRO A 75 -3.08 -14.91 2.75
N GLU A 76 -1.74 -14.89 2.67
CA GLU A 76 -0.91 -15.89 3.34
C GLU A 76 0.10 -15.32 4.34
N ARG A 77 0.56 -14.09 4.12
CA ARG A 77 1.66 -13.52 4.92
C ARG A 77 1.21 -13.24 6.35
N LEU A 78 1.84 -13.89 7.32
CA LEU A 78 1.51 -13.72 8.73
C LEU A 78 2.17 -12.47 9.31
N HIS A 79 1.41 -11.68 10.06
CA HIS A 79 1.91 -10.50 10.75
C HIS A 79 1.86 -10.69 12.26
N GLN A 80 3.03 -10.58 12.94
CA GLN A 80 3.12 -10.68 14.39
C GLN A 80 2.22 -9.66 15.12
N THR A 81 2.10 -8.46 14.56
CA THR A 81 1.24 -7.38 15.09
C THR A 81 -0.26 -7.69 14.96
N LEU A 82 -0.64 -8.61 14.07
CA LEU A 82 -2.02 -9.05 13.85
C LEU A 82 -2.30 -10.39 14.55
N GLY A 83 -1.45 -10.83 15.48
CA GLY A 83 -1.64 -12.13 16.15
C GLY A 83 -1.29 -13.33 15.27
N TYR A 84 -0.36 -13.17 14.32
CA TYR A 84 -0.02 -14.19 13.32
C TYR A 84 -1.19 -14.52 12.37
N LEU A 85 -2.03 -13.53 12.09
CA LEU A 85 -3.03 -13.60 11.03
C LEU A 85 -2.50 -12.96 9.75
N SER A 86 -3.02 -13.40 8.60
CA SER A 86 -2.85 -12.68 7.34
C SER A 86 -3.71 -11.41 7.30
N PRO A 87 -3.34 -10.39 6.50
CA PRO A 87 -4.17 -9.19 6.33
C PRO A 87 -5.62 -9.51 5.98
N ASN A 88 -5.87 -10.43 5.04
CA ASN A 88 -7.23 -10.83 4.66
C ASN A 88 -7.99 -11.50 5.80
N GLN A 89 -7.33 -12.35 6.59
CA GLN A 89 -7.96 -12.98 7.76
C GLN A 89 -8.31 -11.95 8.82
N PHE A 90 -7.38 -11.04 9.12
CA PHE A 90 -7.61 -9.97 10.08
C PHE A 90 -8.78 -9.09 9.65
N GLU A 91 -8.82 -8.68 8.37
CA GLU A 91 -9.93 -7.91 7.81
C GLU A 91 -11.25 -8.69 7.85
N THR A 92 -11.25 -10.00 7.59
CA THR A 92 -12.47 -10.82 7.66
C THR A 92 -13.00 -10.93 9.09
N GLU A 93 -12.11 -11.11 10.08
CA GLU A 93 -12.48 -11.24 11.49
C GLU A 93 -12.89 -9.91 12.14
N HIS A 94 -12.33 -8.79 11.67
CA HIS A 94 -12.57 -7.44 12.19
C HIS A 94 -13.43 -6.58 11.26
N ALA A 95 -13.91 -7.15 10.15
CA ALA A 95 -14.89 -6.50 9.31
C ALA A 95 -16.11 -6.22 10.19
N PRO A 96 -16.61 -4.97 10.22
CA PRO A 96 -17.90 -4.73 10.84
C PRO A 96 -18.89 -5.67 10.15
N ALA A 97 -19.57 -6.52 10.92
CA ALA A 97 -20.67 -7.35 10.40
C ALA A 97 -21.55 -6.41 9.58
N SER A 98 -21.53 -6.55 8.26
CA SER A 98 -22.09 -5.51 7.41
C SER A 98 -23.54 -5.34 7.79
N ALA A 99 -23.92 -4.10 8.08
CA ALA A 99 -25.29 -3.64 8.04
C ALA A 99 -25.96 -4.29 6.82
N ALA A 100 -26.90 -5.18 7.12
CA ALA A 100 -27.67 -5.94 6.14
C ALA A 100 -28.49 -5.01 5.23
#